data_AF-A0A833XZP8-F1
#
_entry.id   AF-A0A833XZP8-F1
#
_cell.length_a   1.000
_cell.length_b   1.000
_cell.length_c   1.000
_cell.angle_alpha   90.00
_cell.angle_beta   90.00
_cell.angle_gamma   90.00
#
_symmetry.space_group_name_H-M   'P 1'
#
loop_
_entity.id
_entity.type
_entity.pdbx_description
1 polymer ?
#
loop_
_entity_poly.entity_id
_entity_poly.type
_entity_poly.pdbx_seq_one_letter_code
_entity_poly.pdbx_strand_id
1 'polypeptide(L)'
;MTAELSGSDRINLIDFFKAVACRDGRTAAECTLRLSKQQNCPNPKAFIEEVEESFTFWGTPEGDLIHPAECMQQLLEKVRRHRVNVDGNVCTVLVTTLVLEGWQQKLDPSYDVMQTLQTLLLRADWAKSLSYTIEGLMAP
;
A
#
# COMPACT_ATOMS: atom_id res chain seq x y z
N MET A 1 13.34 9.43 16.00
CA MET A 1 12.53 8.24 16.32
C MET A 1 12.73 7.26 15.20
N THR A 2 13.14 6.02 15.50
CA THR A 2 13.32 4.96 14.51
C THR A 2 12.25 3.92 14.79
N ALA A 3 11.39 3.63 13.80
CA ALA A 3 10.38 2.59 13.93
C ALA A 3 11.00 1.23 13.55
N GLU A 4 10.84 0.23 14.41
CA GLU A 4 11.26 -1.15 14.11
C GLU A 4 10.03 -1.98 13.72
N LEU A 5 10.09 -2.59 12.54
CA LEU A 5 9.04 -3.47 12.03
C LEU A 5 9.35 -4.91 12.36
N SER A 6 8.34 -5.68 12.78
CA SER A 6 8.49 -7.13 12.83
C SER A 6 8.55 -7.73 11.42
N GLY A 7 9.01 -8.97 11.31
CA GLY A 7 9.06 -9.67 10.02
C GLY A 7 7.70 -9.76 9.32
N SER A 8 6.62 -9.98 10.08
CA SER A 8 5.25 -10.01 9.54
C SER A 8 4.78 -8.64 9.09
N ASP A 9 5.09 -7.58 9.85
CA ASP A 9 4.65 -6.21 9.50
C ASP A 9 5.32 -5.75 8.21
N ARG A 10 6.60 -6.12 8.03
CA ARG A 10 7.33 -5.82 6.80
C ARG A 10 6.70 -6.48 5.58
N ILE A 11 6.35 -7.77 5.68
CA ILE A 11 5.70 -8.50 4.57
C ILE A 11 4.35 -7.86 4.27
N ASN A 12 3.52 -7.63 5.30
CA ASN A 12 2.19 -7.07 5.11
C ASN A 12 2.21 -5.63 4.57
N LEU A 13 3.21 -4.82 4.96
CA LEU A 13 3.43 -3.49 4.37
C LEU A 13 3.85 -3.56 2.90
N ILE A 14 4.73 -4.50 2.54
CA ILE A 14 5.12 -4.69 1.13
C ILE A 14 3.89 -5.09 0.30
N ASP A 15 3.09 -6.04 0.78
CA ASP A 15 1.89 -6.48 0.08
C ASP A 15 0.85 -5.36 -0.01
N PHE A 16 0.70 -4.55 1.05
CA PHE A 16 -0.10 -3.34 1.02
C PHE A 16 0.35 -2.39 -0.09
N PHE A 17 1.62 -2.01 -0.13
CA PHE A 17 2.12 -1.09 -1.15
C PHE A 17 2.03 -1.65 -2.57
N LYS A 18 2.22 -2.97 -2.74
CA LYS A 18 1.99 -3.64 -4.03
C LYS A 18 0.53 -3.56 -4.45
N ALA A 19 -0.41 -3.79 -3.53
CA ALA A 19 -1.83 -3.70 -3.81
C ALA A 19 -2.23 -2.28 -4.20
N VAL A 20 -1.74 -1.27 -3.45
CA VAL A 20 -1.94 0.15 -3.79
C VAL A 20 -1.39 0.46 -5.18
N ALA A 21 -0.16 0.03 -5.46
CA ALA A 21 0.52 0.22 -6.73
C ALA A 21 -0.23 -0.45 -7.90
N CYS A 22 -0.76 -1.66 -7.72
CA CYS A 22 -1.53 -2.38 -8.75
C CYS A 22 -3.01 -1.96 -8.83
N ARG A 23 -3.43 -0.95 -8.05
CA ARG A 23 -4.83 -0.54 -7.88
C ARG A 23 -5.77 -1.67 -7.43
N ASP A 24 -5.24 -2.64 -6.68
CA ASP A 24 -6.01 -3.71 -6.06
C ASP A 24 -6.53 -3.25 -4.69
N GLY A 25 -7.70 -2.61 -4.70
CA GLY A 25 -8.31 -2.06 -3.48
C GLY A 25 -8.70 -3.10 -2.45
N ARG A 26 -9.14 -4.28 -2.88
CA ARG A 26 -9.52 -5.36 -1.96
C ARG A 26 -8.31 -5.84 -1.18
N THR A 27 -7.22 -6.18 -1.86
CA THR A 27 -5.98 -6.61 -1.21
C THR A 27 -5.41 -5.48 -0.34
N ALA A 28 -5.46 -4.23 -0.80
CA ALA A 28 -5.00 -3.09 0.00
C ALA A 28 -5.79 -2.96 1.32
N ALA A 29 -7.11 -3.13 1.28
CA ALA A 29 -7.96 -3.09 2.47
C ALA A 29 -7.67 -4.25 3.43
N GLU A 30 -7.57 -5.47 2.90
CA GLU A 30 -7.27 -6.65 3.71
C GLU A 30 -5.88 -6.58 4.35
N CYS A 31 -4.87 -6.09 3.63
CA CYS A 31 -3.55 -5.81 4.20
C CYS A 31 -3.65 -4.75 5.29
N THR A 32 -4.43 -3.68 5.07
CA THR A 32 -4.61 -2.61 6.08
C THR A 32 -5.21 -3.15 7.38
N LEU A 33 -6.21 -4.03 7.31
CA LEU A 33 -6.78 -4.69 8.50
C LEU A 33 -5.74 -5.58 9.22
N ARG A 34 -4.79 -6.15 8.48
CA ARG A 34 -3.68 -6.98 9.00
C ARG A 34 -2.51 -6.16 9.55
N LEU A 35 -2.50 -4.83 9.43
CA LEU A 35 -1.46 -3.95 9.98
C LEU A 35 -1.57 -3.76 11.51
N SER A 36 -2.53 -4.41 12.16
CA SER A 36 -2.58 -4.52 13.61
C SER A 36 -2.90 -5.94 14.04
N LYS A 37 -2.22 -6.37 15.11
CA LYS A 37 -2.51 -7.66 15.77
C LYS A 37 -3.84 -7.65 16.53
N GLN A 38 -4.36 -6.47 16.87
CA GLN A 38 -5.62 -6.30 17.60
C GLN A 38 -6.55 -5.38 16.81
N GLN A 39 -7.47 -5.95 16.04
CA GLN A 39 -8.44 -5.15 15.29
C GLN A 39 -9.63 -4.69 16.11
N ASN A 40 -9.97 -3.41 15.94
CA ASN A 40 -11.15 -2.77 16.53
C ASN A 40 -12.18 -2.32 15.48
N CYS A 41 -11.96 -2.64 14.20
CA CYS A 41 -12.90 -2.33 13.13
C CYS A 41 -14.23 -3.06 13.36
N PRO A 42 -15.36 -2.33 13.55
CA PRO A 42 -16.65 -2.94 13.86
C PRO A 42 -17.28 -3.64 12.64
N ASN A 43 -16.95 -3.20 11.42
CA ASN A 43 -17.41 -3.83 10.20
C ASN A 43 -16.29 -3.89 9.13
N PRO A 44 -15.40 -4.90 9.22
CA PRO A 44 -14.30 -5.06 8.28
C PRO A 44 -14.75 -5.24 6.82
N LYS A 45 -15.94 -5.85 6.59
CA LYS A 45 -16.46 -6.06 5.24
C LYS A 45 -16.83 -4.75 4.57
N ALA A 46 -17.54 -3.87 5.28
CA ALA A 46 -17.89 -2.55 4.76
C ALA A 46 -16.65 -1.68 4.49
N PHE A 47 -15.59 -1.83 5.31
CA PHE A 47 -14.32 -1.18 5.03
C PHE A 47 -13.69 -1.70 3.72
N ILE A 48 -13.65 -3.02 3.52
CA ILE A 48 -13.11 -3.62 2.30
C ILE A 48 -13.88 -3.16 1.06
N GLU A 49 -15.22 -3.24 1.11
CA GLU A 49 -16.09 -2.82 0.00
C GLU A 49 -15.85 -1.36 -0.39
N GLU A 50 -15.82 -0.45 0.58
CA GLU A 50 -15.65 0.99 0.30
C GLU A 50 -14.25 1.34 -0.23
N VAL A 51 -13.22 0.63 0.24
CA VAL A 51 -11.86 0.80 -0.29
C VAL A 51 -11.78 0.23 -1.71
N GLU A 52 -12.34 -0.95 -1.95
CA GLU A 52 -12.39 -1.58 -3.28
C GLU A 52 -13.11 -0.68 -4.30
N GLU A 53 -14.24 -0.09 -3.93
CA GLU A 53 -14.96 0.88 -4.76
C GLU A 53 -14.11 2.12 -5.08
N SER A 54 -13.38 2.64 -4.08
CA SER A 54 -12.52 3.82 -4.27
C SER A 54 -11.39 3.53 -5.25
N PHE A 55 -10.71 2.40 -5.09
CA PHE A 55 -9.63 1.98 -5.99
C PHE A 55 -10.13 1.67 -7.40
N THR A 56 -11.31 1.06 -7.52
CA THR A 56 -11.97 0.83 -8.82
C THR A 56 -12.22 2.15 -9.53
N PHE A 57 -12.75 3.16 -8.82
CA PHE A 57 -12.95 4.49 -9.36
C PHE A 57 -11.63 5.18 -9.73
N TRP A 58 -10.62 5.14 -8.86
CA TRP A 58 -9.30 5.70 -9.16
C TRP A 58 -8.65 5.01 -10.36
N GLY A 59 -8.98 3.75 -10.64
CA GLY A 59 -8.56 3.01 -11.84
C GLY A 59 -9.19 3.46 -13.16
N THR A 60 -10.22 4.31 -13.12
CA THR A 60 -10.88 4.84 -14.33
C THR A 60 -10.09 6.02 -14.93
N PRO A 61 -10.27 6.33 -16.24
CA PRO A 61 -9.65 7.51 -16.86
C PRO A 61 -9.98 8.83 -16.14
N GLU A 62 -11.19 8.93 -15.60
CA GLU A 62 -11.64 10.08 -14.81
C GLU A 62 -10.94 10.14 -13.45
N GLY A 63 -10.74 8.98 -12.83
CA GLY A 63 -10.03 8.83 -11.57
C GLY A 63 -8.51 8.99 -11.68
N ASP A 64 -7.93 8.77 -12.85
CA ASP A 64 -6.48 8.93 -13.11
C ASP A 64 -6.01 10.39 -13.00
N LEU A 65 -6.96 11.33 -13.06
CA LEU A 65 -6.73 12.76 -12.81
C LEU A 65 -6.58 13.08 -11.32
N ILE A 66 -6.98 12.15 -10.42
CA ILE A 66 -6.88 12.33 -8.98
C ILE A 66 -5.45 12.05 -8.56
N HIS A 67 -4.87 12.99 -7.82
CA HIS A 67 -3.50 12.88 -7.38
C HIS A 67 -3.32 11.67 -6.42
N PRO A 68 -2.25 10.86 -6.55
CA PRO A 68 -1.95 9.75 -5.63
C PRO A 68 -2.01 10.13 -4.13
N ALA A 69 -1.39 11.25 -3.74
CA ALA A 69 -1.55 11.87 -2.41
C ALA A 69 -3.02 12.00 -1.93
N GLU A 70 -3.95 12.41 -2.81
CA GLU A 70 -5.37 12.55 -2.48
C GLU A 70 -6.05 11.19 -2.32
N CYS A 71 -5.73 10.21 -3.18
CA CYS A 71 -6.19 8.83 -3.02
C CYS A 71 -5.77 8.25 -1.66
N MET A 72 -4.52 8.49 -1.27
CA MET A 72 -4.01 8.04 0.04
C MET A 72 -4.68 8.76 1.21
N GLN A 73 -4.95 10.06 1.10
CA GLN A 73 -5.71 10.78 2.11
C GLN A 73 -7.12 10.21 2.26
N GLN A 74 -7.81 9.90 1.15
CA GLN A 74 -9.13 9.28 1.18
C GLN A 74 -9.09 7.86 1.78
N LEU A 75 -8.03 7.10 1.55
CA LEU A 75 -7.82 5.79 2.19
C LEU A 75 -7.65 5.93 3.71
N LEU A 76 -6.83 6.87 4.18
CA LEU A 76 -6.65 7.14 5.61
C LEU A 76 -7.93 7.61 6.30
N GLU A 77 -8.74 8.42 5.61
CA GLU A 77 -10.04 8.83 6.15
C GLU A 77 -10.99 7.64 6.32
N LYS A 78 -10.96 6.66 5.40
CA LYS A 78 -11.72 5.41 5.56
C LYS A 78 -11.22 4.56 6.72
N VAL A 79 -9.90 4.45 6.90
CA VAL A 79 -9.29 3.79 8.07
C VAL A 79 -9.81 4.41 9.37
N ARG A 80 -9.83 5.75 9.45
CA ARG A 80 -10.34 6.49 10.60
C ARG A 80 -11.85 6.26 10.81
N ARG A 81 -12.66 6.39 9.75
CA ARG A 81 -14.12 6.25 9.78
C ARG A 81 -14.57 4.87 10.24
N HIS A 82 -13.91 3.84 9.72
CA HIS A 82 -14.17 2.44 10.10
C HIS A 82 -13.43 2.00 11.35
N ARG A 83 -12.69 2.90 12.03
CA ARG A 83 -11.94 2.58 13.25
C ARG A 83 -11.01 1.36 13.07
N VAL A 84 -10.41 1.26 11.89
CA VAL A 84 -9.41 0.24 11.61
C VAL A 84 -8.18 0.56 12.46
N ASN A 85 -7.76 -0.41 13.27
CA ASN A 85 -6.60 -0.22 14.13
C ASN A 85 -5.32 -0.44 13.31
N VAL A 86 -4.29 0.37 13.54
CA VAL A 86 -2.99 0.24 12.88
C VAL A 86 -1.92 0.36 13.95
N ASP A 87 -1.01 -0.62 14.02
CA ASP A 87 0.03 -0.62 15.06
C ASP A 87 0.94 0.61 14.90
N GLY A 88 1.35 1.22 16.02
CA GLY A 88 2.02 2.54 16.01
C GLY A 88 3.28 2.62 15.15
N ASN A 89 4.09 1.54 15.12
CA ASN A 89 5.29 1.47 14.27
C ASN A 89 4.92 1.46 12.78
N VAL A 90 3.85 0.75 12.42
CA VAL A 90 3.34 0.66 11.05
C VAL A 90 2.71 1.98 10.62
N CYS A 91 1.92 2.61 11.51
CA CYS A 91 1.35 3.92 11.29
C CYS A 91 2.44 4.98 11.05
N THR A 92 3.53 4.93 11.82
CA THR A 92 4.69 5.82 11.64
C THR A 92 5.29 5.67 10.25
N VAL A 93 5.43 4.44 9.75
CA VAL A 93 5.93 4.18 8.39
C VAL A 93 4.97 4.76 7.35
N LEU A 94 3.67 4.45 7.42
CA LEU A 94 2.67 4.94 6.47
C LEU A 94 2.65 6.48 6.41
N VAL A 95 2.59 7.14 7.57
CA VAL A 95 2.55 8.61 7.63
C VAL A 95 3.86 9.22 7.12
N THR A 96 5.01 8.64 7.45
CA THR A 96 6.30 9.13 6.96
C THR A 96 6.41 9.01 5.45
N THR A 97 5.97 7.88 4.87
CA THR A 97 5.93 7.69 3.42
C THR A 97 5.03 8.74 2.75
N LEU A 98 3.87 9.04 3.32
CA LEU A 98 2.96 10.05 2.78
C LEU A 98 3.51 11.47 2.86
N VAL A 99 4.12 11.83 3.99
CA VAL A 99 4.77 13.12 4.15
C VAL A 99 5.88 13.27 3.10
N LEU A 100 6.74 12.24 2.97
CA LEU A 100 7.81 12.25 1.98
C LEU A 100 7.28 12.40 0.55
N GLU A 101 6.21 11.70 0.19
CA GLU A 101 5.57 11.83 -1.13
C GLU A 101 5.05 13.25 -1.37
N GLY A 102 4.34 13.85 -0.41
CA GLY A 102 3.87 15.22 -0.51
C GLY A 102 5.01 16.27 -0.61
N TRP A 103 6.16 16.03 0.03
CA TRP A 103 7.34 16.88 -0.13
C TRP A 103 8.02 16.67 -1.48
N GLN A 104 8.16 15.42 -1.93
CA GLN A 104 8.76 15.08 -3.22
C GLN A 104 7.98 15.73 -4.36
N GLN A 105 6.66 15.65 -4.34
CA GLN A 105 5.80 16.32 -5.31
C GLN A 105 5.97 17.84 -5.32
N LYS A 106 6.09 18.46 -4.14
CA LYS A 106 6.30 19.93 -4.04
C LYS A 106 7.66 20.37 -4.57
N LEU A 107 8.69 19.52 -4.45
CA LEU A 107 10.04 19.81 -4.90
C LEU A 107 10.25 19.48 -6.38
N ASP A 108 9.63 18.39 -6.86
CA ASP A 108 9.63 17.95 -8.25
C ASP A 108 8.23 17.45 -8.63
N PRO A 109 7.41 18.30 -9.28
CA PRO A 109 6.06 17.93 -9.70
C PRO A 109 6.00 16.82 -10.75
N SER A 110 7.13 16.47 -11.38
CA SER A 110 7.22 15.40 -12.38
C SER A 110 7.56 14.04 -11.78
N TYR A 111 7.85 13.99 -10.48
CA TYR A 111 8.25 12.76 -9.79
C TYR A 111 7.04 11.98 -9.28
N ASP A 112 6.83 10.78 -9.82
CA ASP A 112 5.78 9.86 -9.38
C ASP A 112 6.35 8.75 -8.46
N VAL A 113 6.05 8.87 -7.17
CA VAL A 113 6.43 7.91 -6.13
C VAL A 113 5.76 6.55 -6.35
N MET A 114 4.51 6.52 -6.81
CA MET A 114 3.78 5.27 -7.08
C MET A 114 4.38 4.55 -8.29
N GLN A 115 4.73 5.29 -9.35
CA GLN A 115 5.44 4.71 -10.50
C GLN A 115 6.82 4.17 -10.10
N THR A 116 7.53 4.87 -9.23
CA THR A 116 8.82 4.41 -8.70
C THR A 116 8.64 3.17 -7.82
N LEU A 117 7.64 3.14 -6.94
CA LEU A 117 7.28 1.98 -6.13
C LEU A 117 6.89 0.78 -6.98
N GLN A 118 6.01 0.97 -7.97
CA GLN A 118 5.68 -0.04 -8.98
C GLN A 118 6.97 -0.58 -9.63
N THR A 119 7.83 0.31 -10.12
CA THR A 119 9.07 -0.08 -10.80
C THR A 119 9.98 -0.89 -9.87
N LEU A 120 10.19 -0.45 -8.63
CA LEU A 120 11.07 -1.13 -7.68
C LEU A 120 10.47 -2.45 -7.19
N LEU A 121 9.17 -2.49 -6.90
CA LEU A 121 8.47 -3.69 -6.42
C LEU A 121 8.33 -4.73 -7.52
N LEU A 122 7.94 -4.32 -8.73
CA LEU A 122 7.90 -5.21 -9.89
C LEU A 122 9.30 -5.70 -10.20
N ARG A 123 10.33 -4.84 -10.26
CA ARG A 123 11.70 -5.30 -10.54
C ARG A 123 12.22 -6.28 -9.48
N ALA A 124 11.85 -6.10 -8.22
CA ALA A 124 12.19 -7.04 -7.14
C ALA A 124 11.43 -8.38 -7.26
N ASP A 125 10.16 -8.36 -7.63
CA ASP A 125 9.36 -9.57 -7.87
C ASP A 125 9.82 -10.33 -9.12
N TRP A 126 10.13 -9.61 -10.20
CA TRP A 126 10.74 -10.18 -11.39
C TRP A 126 12.10 -10.80 -11.08
N ALA A 127 12.95 -10.12 -10.30
CA ALA A 127 14.25 -10.66 -9.90
C ALA A 127 14.12 -11.92 -9.02
N LYS A 128 13.15 -11.96 -8.10
CA LYS A 128 12.83 -13.15 -7.30
C LYS A 128 12.24 -14.29 -8.13
N SER A 129 11.33 -13.98 -9.04
CA SER A 129 10.70 -14.97 -9.91
C SER A 129 11.72 -15.58 -10.87
N LEU A 130 12.63 -14.79 -11.42
CA LEU A 130 13.73 -15.28 -12.26
C LEU A 130 14.69 -16.16 -11.48
N SER A 131 15.07 -15.77 -10.26
CA SER A 131 15.95 -16.59 -9.42
C SER A 131 15.30 -17.92 -9.05
N TYR A 132 14.02 -17.93 -8.67
CA TYR A 132 13.27 -19.16 -8.38
C TYR A 132 13.10 -20.07 -9.62
N THR A 133 12.92 -19.48 -10.80
CA THR A 133 12.79 -20.24 -12.07
C THR A 133 14.14 -20.83 -12.50
N ILE A 134 15.23 -20.07 -12.35
CA ILE A 134 16.59 -20.54 -12.65
C ILE A 134 17.00 -21.65 -11.66
N GLU A 135 16.71 -21.49 -10.37
CA GLU A 135 16.96 -22.53 -9.36
C GLU A 135 16.11 -23.80 -9.61
N GLY A 136 14.86 -23.64 -10.03
CA GLY A 136 13.98 -24.76 -10.40
C GLY A 136 14.40 -25.48 -11.69
N LEU A 137 15.02 -24.78 -12.65
CA LEU A 137 15.59 -25.38 -13.87
C LEU A 137 16.96 -26.04 -13.64
N MET A 138 17.67 -25.65 -12.58
CA MET A 138 19.02 -26.12 -12.23
C MET A 138 18.99 -27.18 -11.10
N ALA A 139 17.81 -27.53 -10.58
CA ALA A 139 17.63 -28.64 -9.66
C ALA A 139 17.70 -29.98 -10.42
N PRO A 140 18.45 -30.98 -9.94
CA PRO A 140 18.68 -32.26 -10.62
C PRO A 140 17.45 -33.17 -10.67
#